data_AF-A0A7X2IS91-F1
#
_entry.id   AF-A0A7X2IS91-F1
#
_cell.length_a   1.000
_cell.length_b   1.000
_cell.length_c   1.000
_cell.angle_alpha   90.00
_cell.angle_beta   90.00
_cell.angle_gamma   90.00
#
_symmetry.space_group_name_H-M   'P 1'
#
loop_
_entity.id
_entity.type
_entity.pdbx_description
1 polymer ?
#
loop_
_entity_poly.entity_id
_entity_poly.type
_entity_poly.pdbx_seq_one_letter_code
_entity_poly.pdbx_strand_id
1 'polypeptide(L)'
;MYRLPAGLVLLTALAACGGGSGGGASGQGLPTQVAGALQKYEGVWIRPCAAHNRDTMTLAASNGGATLSFTIKTEYFANVDCTGAVVATGTYAQAATVLQYTGTVKDASVRMPNGETVTASVDQGNATATTTPITFTGSGVTSSTVNGKTVWHIQFGQGSTDVQTNLGTGVTSASLALRNGELLVLSVSGNSGNTFNVESRLTH
;
A
#
# COMPACT_ATOMS: atom_id res chain seq x y z
N MET A 1 15.56 -5.29 -8.84
CA MET A 1 14.64 -5.69 -9.93
C MET A 1 13.61 -6.65 -9.33
N TYR A 2 12.37 -6.24 -9.14
CA TYR A 2 11.33 -7.13 -8.61
C TYR A 2 10.38 -7.53 -9.73
N ARG A 3 10.26 -8.85 -9.94
CA ARG A 3 9.33 -9.48 -10.88
C ARG A 3 8.15 -10.00 -10.07
N LEU A 4 6.93 -9.71 -10.50
CA LEU A 4 5.73 -10.39 -10.04
C LEU A 4 5.33 -11.45 -11.09
N PRO A 5 5.03 -12.69 -10.67
CA PRO A 5 4.70 -13.79 -11.57
C PRO A 5 3.29 -13.63 -12.14
N ALA A 6 3.18 -13.89 -13.43
CA ALA A 6 1.95 -13.96 -14.19
C ALA A 6 1.24 -15.31 -13.98
N GLY A 7 -0.08 -15.27 -13.90
CA GLY A 7 -0.96 -16.41 -14.19
C GLY A 7 -1.96 -16.73 -13.09
N LEU A 8 -3.25 -16.56 -13.37
CA LEU A 8 -4.10 -17.70 -13.74
C LEU A 8 -5.50 -17.24 -14.22
N VAL A 9 -5.83 -17.72 -15.42
CA VAL A 9 -7.12 -18.08 -16.01
C VAL A 9 -8.38 -17.82 -15.17
N LEU A 10 -9.27 -16.96 -15.68
CA LEU A 10 -10.62 -16.74 -15.18
C LEU A 10 -11.62 -17.64 -15.96
N LEU A 11 -12.25 -18.60 -15.28
CA LEU A 11 -13.43 -19.31 -15.78
C LEU A 11 -14.68 -18.45 -15.58
N THR A 12 -15.48 -18.36 -16.64
CA THR A 12 -16.81 -17.73 -16.66
C THR A 12 -17.86 -18.67 -16.09
N ALA A 13 -18.67 -18.18 -15.14
CA ALA A 13 -19.96 -18.76 -14.81
C ALA A 13 -20.99 -17.65 -14.56
N LEU A 14 -22.04 -17.66 -15.38
CA LEU A 14 -23.26 -16.86 -15.26
C LEU A 14 -24.05 -17.29 -14.01
N ALA A 15 -24.59 -16.33 -13.26
CA ALA A 15 -25.81 -16.53 -12.49
C ALA A 15 -26.67 -15.24 -12.52
N ALA A 16 -27.94 -15.45 -12.87
CA ALA A 16 -28.97 -14.45 -13.09
C ALA A 16 -29.43 -13.77 -11.79
N CYS A 17 -29.89 -12.52 -11.89
CA CYS A 17 -30.75 -11.90 -10.88
C CYS A 17 -32.02 -11.39 -11.57
N GLY A 18 -33.12 -12.12 -11.36
CA GLY A 18 -34.48 -11.69 -11.65
C GLY A 18 -34.98 -10.67 -10.61
N GLY A 19 -36.01 -9.92 -11.00
CA GLY A 19 -36.52 -8.74 -10.29
C GLY A 19 -37.41 -9.01 -9.07
N GLY A 20 -37.89 -7.91 -8.47
CA GLY A 20 -38.92 -7.94 -7.43
C GLY A 20 -38.99 -6.65 -6.61
N SER A 21 -40.02 -5.84 -6.89
CA SER A 21 -40.38 -4.55 -6.28
C SER A 21 -41.02 -4.63 -4.88
N GLY A 22 -40.88 -3.59 -4.07
CA GLY A 22 -41.75 -3.35 -2.90
C GLY A 22 -41.36 -2.08 -2.13
N GLY A 23 -42.26 -1.08 -2.09
CA GLY A 23 -42.03 0.25 -1.53
C GLY A 23 -42.27 0.38 -0.02
N GLY A 24 -42.03 1.59 0.49
CA GLY A 24 -42.39 2.00 1.84
C GLY A 24 -41.42 3.03 2.43
N ALA A 25 -41.71 4.31 2.23
CA ALA A 25 -40.95 5.39 2.85
C ALA A 25 -41.32 5.53 4.34
N SER A 26 -40.32 5.51 5.22
CA SER A 26 -40.41 6.14 6.54
C SER A 26 -39.01 6.52 7.04
N GLY A 27 -38.85 7.81 7.38
CA GLY A 27 -37.75 8.35 8.19
C GLY A 27 -36.34 8.14 7.65
N GLN A 28 -35.85 9.05 6.80
CA GLN A 28 -34.40 9.21 6.61
C GLN A 28 -33.79 9.77 7.89
N GLY A 29 -33.53 8.89 8.87
CA GLY A 29 -32.29 9.04 9.61
C GLY A 29 -31.17 9.04 8.58
N LEU A 30 -30.28 10.03 8.63
CA LEU A 30 -29.03 9.97 7.88
C LEU A 30 -28.47 8.56 8.09
N PRO A 31 -28.20 7.77 7.02
CA PRO A 31 -27.62 6.46 7.21
C PRO A 31 -26.38 6.68 8.05
N THR A 32 -26.36 6.12 9.26
CA THR A 32 -25.14 6.05 10.06
C THR A 32 -24.22 5.22 9.20
N GLN A 33 -23.35 5.90 8.45
CA GLN A 33 -22.45 5.29 7.50
C GLN A 33 -21.61 4.33 8.34
N VAL A 34 -21.90 3.03 8.21
CA VAL A 34 -21.09 2.00 8.84
C VAL A 34 -19.70 2.23 8.28
N ALA A 35 -18.79 2.70 9.13
CA ALA A 35 -17.40 2.94 8.78
C ALA A 35 -16.91 1.70 8.02
N GLY A 36 -16.56 1.89 6.75
CA GLY A 36 -16.11 0.81 5.88
C GLY A 36 -14.83 0.22 6.44
N ALA A 37 -14.60 -1.06 6.16
CA ALA A 37 -13.56 -1.86 6.79
C ALA A 37 -12.15 -1.23 6.73
N LEU A 38 -11.89 -0.37 5.73
CA LEU A 38 -10.60 0.27 5.56
C LEU A 38 -10.40 1.56 6.37
N GLN A 39 -11.45 2.15 6.93
CA GLN A 39 -11.35 3.43 7.65
C GLN A 39 -10.42 3.36 8.87
N LYS A 40 -10.31 2.19 9.50
CA LYS A 40 -9.39 1.97 10.63
C LYS A 40 -7.91 2.13 10.27
N TYR A 41 -7.54 2.09 8.98
CA TYR A 41 -6.15 2.25 8.53
C TYR A 41 -5.77 3.70 8.28
N GLU A 42 -6.70 4.65 8.38
CA GLU A 42 -6.40 6.08 8.20
C GLU A 42 -5.32 6.55 9.16
N GLY A 43 -4.36 7.31 8.65
CA GLY A 43 -3.26 7.82 9.45
C GLY A 43 -1.96 7.97 8.69
N VAL A 44 -0.91 8.30 9.42
CA VAL A 44 0.46 8.40 8.91
C VAL A 44 1.25 7.22 9.45
N TRP A 45 1.81 6.44 8.54
CA TRP A 45 2.51 5.20 8.83
C TRP A 45 3.95 5.28 8.34
N ILE A 46 4.90 4.97 9.20
CA ILE A 46 6.32 5.12 8.95
C ILE A 46 6.93 3.72 8.85
N ARG A 47 7.59 3.44 7.73
CA ARG A 47 8.40 2.23 7.57
C ARG A 47 9.68 2.38 8.40
N PRO A 48 10.21 1.30 9.01
CA PRO A 48 11.55 1.32 9.58
C PRO A 48 12.58 1.84 8.58
N CYS A 49 13.63 2.47 9.09
CA CYS A 49 14.71 2.92 8.24
C CYS A 49 15.36 1.74 7.49
N ALA A 50 15.65 1.94 6.21
CA ALA A 50 16.45 1.03 5.41
C ALA A 50 17.65 1.80 4.86
N ALA A 51 18.85 1.53 5.38
CA ALA A 51 20.07 2.26 5.04
C ALA A 51 19.92 3.79 5.18
N HIS A 52 19.83 4.52 4.08
CA HIS A 52 19.70 5.98 4.06
C HIS A 52 18.25 6.47 3.95
N ASN A 53 17.27 5.60 3.71
CA ASN A 53 15.92 6.03 3.36
C ASN A 53 14.83 5.53 4.30
N ARG A 54 13.80 6.38 4.45
CA ARG A 54 12.60 6.09 5.21
C ARG A 54 11.37 6.48 4.40
N ASP A 55 10.42 5.57 4.34
CA ASP A 55 9.14 5.83 3.71
C ASP A 55 8.11 6.24 4.76
N THR A 56 7.40 7.33 4.47
CA THR A 56 6.17 7.74 5.15
C THR A 56 5.00 7.49 4.22
N MET A 57 4.01 6.77 4.71
CA MET A 57 2.80 6.43 4.00
C MET A 57 1.62 7.10 4.70
N THR A 58 0.96 8.03 4.01
CA THR A 58 -0.30 8.61 4.49
C THR A 58 -1.45 7.82 3.86
N LEU A 59 -2.29 7.24 4.70
CA LEU A 59 -3.48 6.50 4.30
C LEU A 59 -4.72 7.34 4.57
N ALA A 60 -5.54 7.53 3.54
CA ALA A 60 -6.78 8.29 3.61
C ALA A 60 -7.92 7.45 3.04
N ALA A 61 -8.95 7.20 3.84
CA ALA A 61 -10.11 6.45 3.41
C ALA A 61 -11.10 7.37 2.71
N SER A 62 -11.86 6.78 1.80
CA SER A 62 -12.91 7.46 1.05
C SER A 62 -14.02 6.48 0.74
N ASN A 63 -15.10 6.96 0.12
CA ASN A 63 -16.29 6.15 -0.16
C ASN A 63 -16.80 5.43 1.10
N GLY A 64 -16.84 6.16 2.22
CA GLY A 64 -17.26 5.61 3.51
C GLY A 64 -16.38 4.50 4.06
N GLY A 65 -15.08 4.45 3.73
CA GLY A 65 -14.17 3.41 4.20
C GLY A 65 -14.10 2.17 3.29
N ALA A 66 -14.70 2.20 2.11
CA ALA A 66 -14.57 1.14 1.10
C ALA A 66 -13.35 1.32 0.19
N THR A 67 -12.76 2.51 0.16
CA THR A 67 -11.57 2.83 -0.62
C THR A 67 -10.49 3.42 0.27
N LEU A 68 -9.23 3.07 0.05
CA LEU A 68 -8.08 3.59 0.79
C LEU A 68 -6.99 4.06 -0.18
N SER A 69 -6.63 5.35 -0.09
CA SER A 69 -5.59 5.96 -0.90
C SER A 69 -4.26 5.96 -0.16
N PHE A 70 -3.19 5.59 -0.85
CA PHE A 70 -1.83 5.46 -0.32
C PHE A 70 -0.97 6.55 -0.91
N THR A 71 -0.62 7.56 -0.12
CA THR A 71 0.35 8.58 -0.51
C THR A 71 1.69 8.23 0.11
N ILE A 72 2.73 8.10 -0.72
CA ILE A 72 4.07 7.73 -0.27
C ILE A 72 4.99 8.93 -0.43
N LYS A 73 5.71 9.23 0.65
CA LYS A 73 6.86 10.14 0.68
C LYS A 73 8.08 9.33 1.09
N THR A 74 9.13 9.38 0.29
CA THR A 74 10.42 8.78 0.62
C THR A 74 11.42 9.86 0.96
N GLU A 75 12.04 9.80 2.14
CA GLU A 75 13.09 10.73 2.54
C GLU A 75 14.42 9.99 2.59
N TYR A 76 15.45 10.60 2.03
CA TYR A 76 16.83 10.14 2.10
C TYR A 76 17.63 11.06 3.00
N PHE A 77 18.33 10.47 3.96
CA PHE A 77 19.08 11.14 4.99
C PHE A 77 20.58 11.08 4.70
N ALA A 78 21.32 12.09 5.16
CA ALA A 78 22.76 12.20 4.96
C ALA A 78 23.52 10.99 5.50
N ASN A 79 23.05 10.41 6.62
CA ASN A 79 23.66 9.26 7.26
C ASN A 79 22.79 8.01 7.14
N VAL A 80 23.43 6.86 7.33
CA VAL A 80 22.72 5.60 7.57
C VAL A 80 21.85 5.68 8.83
N ASP A 81 20.90 4.76 8.94
CA ASP A 81 19.88 4.71 10.00
C ASP A 81 18.95 5.94 10.02
N CYS A 82 18.88 6.65 8.88
CA CYS A 82 17.96 7.75 8.64
C CYS A 82 18.15 8.91 9.63
N THR A 83 19.42 9.22 9.91
CA THR A 83 19.81 10.32 10.80
C THR A 83 20.48 11.46 10.05
N GLY A 84 20.55 12.64 10.70
CA GLY A 84 21.10 13.85 10.07
C GLY A 84 20.10 14.56 9.16
N ALA A 85 20.60 15.43 8.29
CA ALA A 85 19.75 16.21 7.39
C ALA A 85 19.14 15.35 6.28
N VAL A 86 17.91 15.67 5.87
CA VAL A 86 17.31 15.12 4.65
C VAL A 86 18.00 15.75 3.44
N VAL A 87 18.60 14.91 2.59
CA VAL A 87 19.32 15.33 1.38
C VAL A 87 18.48 15.15 0.12
N ALA A 88 17.47 14.30 0.15
CA ALA A 88 16.49 14.15 -0.92
C ALA A 88 15.12 13.74 -0.39
N THR A 89 14.07 14.25 -1.01
CA THR A 89 12.66 13.91 -0.76
C THR A 89 12.01 13.52 -2.06
N GLY A 90 11.49 12.29 -2.11
CA GLY A 90 10.72 11.72 -3.20
C GLY A 90 9.22 11.80 -2.91
N THR A 91 8.45 12.33 -3.87
CA THR A 91 6.98 12.39 -3.77
C THR A 91 6.31 12.01 -5.08
N TYR A 92 5.09 11.48 -4.97
CA TYR A 92 4.17 11.32 -6.08
C TYR A 92 3.22 12.52 -6.12
N ALA A 93 2.84 12.97 -7.32
CA ALA A 93 1.89 14.08 -7.48
C ALA A 93 0.45 13.71 -7.04
N GLN A 94 0.16 12.42 -6.90
CA GLN A 94 -1.11 11.86 -6.45
C GLN A 94 -0.85 10.60 -5.62
N ALA A 95 -1.91 10.00 -5.07
CA ALA A 95 -1.79 8.72 -4.37
C ALA A 95 -1.06 7.68 -5.25
N ALA A 96 -0.03 7.05 -4.70
CA ALA A 96 0.77 6.05 -5.36
C ALA A 96 -0.05 4.77 -5.65
N THR A 97 -1.02 4.48 -4.79
CA THR A 97 -1.89 3.31 -4.91
C THR A 97 -3.26 3.62 -4.33
N VAL A 98 -4.31 3.04 -4.92
CA VAL A 98 -5.67 3.06 -4.38
C VAL A 98 -6.14 1.63 -4.19
N LEU A 99 -6.54 1.29 -2.96
CA LEU A 99 -7.10 0.00 -2.59
C LEU A 99 -8.62 0.07 -2.55
N GLN A 100 -9.28 -0.81 -3.29
CA GLN A 100 -10.72 -1.02 -3.26
C GLN A 100 -11.03 -2.28 -2.46
N TYR A 101 -11.78 -2.13 -1.36
CA TYR A 101 -12.13 -3.25 -0.48
C TYR A 101 -12.92 -4.34 -1.22
N THR A 102 -12.58 -5.59 -0.94
CA THR A 102 -13.24 -6.78 -1.52
C THR A 102 -13.78 -7.74 -0.46
N GLY A 103 -13.21 -7.72 0.75
CA GLY A 103 -13.67 -8.59 1.84
C GLY A 103 -12.70 -8.61 3.02
N THR A 104 -13.14 -9.22 4.11
CA THR A 104 -12.32 -9.49 5.28
C THR A 104 -12.21 -11.00 5.46
N VAL A 105 -10.98 -11.52 5.55
CA VAL A 105 -10.72 -12.88 6.02
C VAL A 105 -10.62 -12.83 7.54
N LYS A 106 -11.61 -13.43 8.21
CA LYS A 106 -11.57 -13.60 9.67
C LYS A 106 -10.65 -14.76 10.02
N ASP A 107 -10.04 -14.67 11.20
CA ASP A 107 -9.19 -15.72 11.77
C ASP A 107 -8.08 -16.21 10.80
N ALA A 108 -7.53 -15.29 10.02
CA ALA A 108 -6.48 -15.57 9.05
C ALA A 108 -5.18 -15.97 9.76
N SER A 109 -4.46 -16.90 9.17
CA SER A 109 -3.14 -17.34 9.63
C SER A 109 -2.08 -16.40 9.07
N VAL A 110 -1.49 -15.55 9.90
CA VAL A 110 -0.48 -14.56 9.50
C VAL A 110 0.89 -15.01 10.00
N ARG A 111 1.82 -15.22 9.09
CA ARG A 111 3.21 -15.56 9.37
C ARG A 111 4.02 -14.28 9.57
N MET A 112 4.56 -14.14 10.77
CA MET A 112 5.42 -13.03 11.18
C MET A 112 6.87 -13.28 10.72
N PRO A 113 7.68 -12.22 10.53
CA PRO A 113 9.06 -12.36 10.05
C PRO A 113 9.98 -13.17 11.00
N ASN A 114 9.67 -13.19 12.30
CA ASN A 114 10.37 -14.00 13.31
C ASN A 114 10.03 -15.50 13.22
N GLY A 115 9.14 -15.90 12.31
CA GLY A 115 8.67 -17.26 12.22
C GLY A 115 7.65 -17.64 13.30
N GLU A 116 6.92 -16.68 13.85
CA GLU A 116 5.69 -16.92 14.60
C GLU A 116 4.50 -16.95 13.63
N THR A 117 3.46 -17.72 13.93
CA THR A 117 2.18 -17.66 13.22
C THR A 117 1.09 -17.21 14.17
N VAL A 118 0.28 -16.26 13.72
CA VAL A 118 -0.69 -15.57 14.56
C VAL A 118 -2.03 -15.47 13.85
N THR A 119 -3.10 -15.38 14.62
CA THR A 119 -4.45 -15.19 14.09
C THR A 119 -4.79 -13.70 14.02
N ALA A 120 -5.34 -13.24 12.88
CA ALA A 120 -5.80 -11.86 12.71
C ALA A 120 -6.97 -11.75 11.72
N SER A 121 -7.74 -10.66 11.82
CA SER A 121 -8.66 -10.25 10.76
C SER A 121 -7.89 -9.48 9.70
N VAL A 122 -7.94 -9.95 8.45
CA VAL A 122 -7.22 -9.38 7.31
C VAL A 122 -8.21 -8.78 6.33
N ASP A 123 -8.10 -7.49 6.05
CA ASP A 123 -8.90 -6.86 5.00
C ASP A 123 -8.17 -6.94 3.67
N GLN A 124 -8.91 -7.32 2.63
CA GLN A 124 -8.39 -7.53 1.30
C GLN A 124 -9.03 -6.57 0.32
N GLY A 125 -8.28 -6.23 -0.72
CA GLY A 125 -8.79 -5.42 -1.79
C GLY A 125 -7.97 -5.51 -3.07
N ASN A 126 -8.52 -4.89 -4.11
CA ASN A 126 -7.83 -4.67 -5.37
C ASN A 126 -7.06 -3.34 -5.28
N ALA A 127 -5.73 -3.42 -5.31
CA ALA A 127 -4.81 -2.31 -5.33
C ALA A 127 -4.47 -1.93 -6.77
N THR A 128 -4.78 -0.69 -7.14
CA THR A 128 -4.42 -0.09 -8.42
C THR A 128 -3.31 0.92 -8.18
N ALA A 129 -2.13 0.67 -8.74
CA ALA A 129 -1.02 1.61 -8.67
C ALA A 129 -1.17 2.72 -9.72
N THR A 130 -0.75 3.93 -9.37
CA THR A 130 -0.67 5.03 -10.33
C THR A 130 0.52 4.84 -11.27
N THR A 131 0.40 5.38 -12.48
CA THR A 131 1.52 5.48 -13.43
C THR A 131 2.32 6.78 -13.28
N THR A 132 1.88 7.67 -12.39
CA THR A 132 2.56 8.93 -12.11
C THR A 132 3.99 8.67 -11.64
N PRO A 133 5.01 9.27 -12.29
CA PRO A 133 6.39 9.12 -11.84
C PRO A 133 6.59 9.80 -10.49
N ILE A 134 7.52 9.26 -9.70
CA ILE A 134 8.03 9.97 -8.52
C ILE A 134 8.94 11.11 -8.97
N THR A 135 8.94 12.19 -8.22
CA THR A 135 9.91 13.29 -8.37
C THR A 135 10.75 13.37 -7.11
N PHE A 136 12.07 13.52 -7.27
CA PHE A 136 12.98 13.80 -6.17
C PHE A 136 13.43 15.26 -6.18
N THR A 137 13.50 15.86 -5.01
CA THR A 137 14.05 17.21 -4.78
C THR A 137 14.95 17.22 -3.55
N GLY A 138 15.92 18.12 -3.48
CA GLY A 138 16.83 18.24 -2.35
C GLY A 138 18.26 18.55 -2.77
N SER A 139 19.11 18.84 -1.79
CA SER A 139 20.52 19.24 -2.02
C SER A 139 21.39 18.12 -2.58
N GLY A 140 21.02 16.87 -2.32
CA GLY A 140 21.71 15.68 -2.82
C GLY A 140 21.16 15.16 -4.15
N VAL A 141 20.19 15.83 -4.77
CA VAL A 141 19.50 15.29 -5.95
C VAL A 141 20.10 15.82 -7.24
N THR A 142 20.49 14.91 -8.12
CA THR A 142 20.67 15.16 -9.55
C THR A 142 19.89 14.12 -10.35
N SER A 143 19.75 14.31 -11.66
CA SER A 143 19.11 13.32 -12.52
C SER A 143 19.77 13.22 -13.88
N SER A 144 19.64 12.05 -14.48
CA SER A 144 20.02 11.79 -15.86
C SER A 144 18.92 11.00 -16.57
N THR A 145 18.95 11.00 -17.89
CA THR A 145 18.05 10.17 -18.70
C THR A 145 18.82 8.96 -19.21
N VAL A 146 18.41 7.76 -18.81
CA VAL A 146 19.00 6.49 -19.24
C VAL A 146 17.90 5.66 -19.91
N ASN A 147 18.09 5.29 -21.17
CA ASN A 147 17.11 4.53 -21.97
C ASN A 147 15.70 5.17 -21.98
N GLY A 148 15.63 6.49 -22.08
CA GLY A 148 14.37 7.25 -22.10
C GLY A 148 13.64 7.33 -20.75
N LYS A 149 14.27 6.89 -19.65
CA LYS A 149 13.73 6.99 -18.31
C LYS A 149 14.61 7.88 -17.44
N THR A 150 13.99 8.68 -16.57
CA THR A 150 14.71 9.44 -15.55
C THR A 150 15.30 8.47 -14.52
N VAL A 151 16.60 8.62 -14.29
CA VAL A 151 17.33 8.03 -13.16
C VAL A 151 17.69 9.18 -12.23
N TRP A 152 17.30 9.06 -10.96
CA TRP A 152 17.63 10.03 -9.93
C TRP A 152 18.90 9.57 -9.21
N HIS A 153 19.91 10.43 -9.16
CA HIS A 153 21.13 10.18 -8.42
C HIS A 153 21.06 10.92 -7.10
N ILE A 154 21.06 10.19 -6.00
CA ILE A 154 21.02 10.75 -4.65
C ILE A 154 22.41 10.66 -4.05
N GLN A 155 23.04 11.82 -3.88
CA GLN A 155 24.36 11.96 -3.33
C GLN A 155 24.31 12.12 -1.80
N PHE A 156 25.14 11.34 -1.14
CA PHE A 156 25.46 11.42 0.29
C PHE A 156 26.90 11.90 0.46
N GLY A 157 27.27 12.26 1.69
CA GLY A 157 28.66 12.62 1.99
C GLY A 157 29.66 11.48 1.74
N GLN A 158 29.20 10.22 1.77
CA GLN A 158 30.06 9.02 1.66
C GLN A 158 29.76 8.15 0.43
N GLY A 159 29.07 8.67 -0.58
CA GLY A 159 28.73 7.92 -1.79
C GLY A 159 27.43 8.39 -2.42
N SER A 160 26.88 7.60 -3.33
CA SER A 160 25.61 7.89 -3.99
C SER A 160 24.79 6.63 -4.23
N THR A 161 23.51 6.80 -4.52
CA THR A 161 22.64 5.73 -4.99
C THR A 161 21.80 6.20 -6.18
N ASP A 162 21.53 5.28 -7.08
CA ASP A 162 20.68 5.50 -8.25
C ASP A 162 19.29 4.97 -7.96
N VAL A 163 18.30 5.85 -8.08
CA VAL A 163 16.91 5.55 -7.84
C VAL A 163 16.14 5.63 -9.15
N GLN A 164 15.55 4.50 -9.51
CA GLN A 164 14.58 4.43 -10.59
C GLN A 164 13.33 3.74 -10.06
N THR A 165 12.29 4.52 -9.77
CA THR A 165 11.01 3.94 -9.41
C THR A 165 10.24 3.57 -10.66
N ASN A 166 9.82 2.32 -10.74
CA ASN A 166 8.72 1.92 -11.61
C ASN A 166 7.64 1.40 -10.66
N LEU A 167 6.52 2.13 -10.52
CA LEU A 167 5.33 1.52 -9.96
C LEU A 167 4.89 0.43 -10.95
N GLY A 168 4.52 -0.74 -10.44
CA GLY A 168 3.95 -1.79 -11.28
C GLY A 168 2.68 -1.24 -11.95
N THR A 169 2.51 -1.46 -13.24
CA THR A 169 1.25 -1.14 -13.91
C THR A 169 0.25 -2.28 -13.70
N GLY A 170 -0.95 -1.95 -13.24
CA GLY A 170 -2.06 -2.92 -13.17
C GLY A 170 -2.79 -2.93 -11.84
N VAL A 171 -3.72 -3.89 -11.74
CA VAL A 171 -4.49 -4.18 -10.54
C VAL A 171 -3.90 -5.44 -9.91
N THR A 172 -3.60 -5.38 -8.61
CA THR A 172 -3.08 -6.51 -7.83
C THR A 172 -3.92 -6.68 -6.58
N SER A 173 -3.90 -7.86 -5.96
CA SER A 173 -4.50 -8.02 -4.64
C SER A 173 -3.57 -7.46 -3.57
N ALA A 174 -4.11 -6.69 -2.64
CA ALA A 174 -3.40 -6.27 -1.43
C ALA A 174 -4.17 -6.70 -0.19
N SER A 175 -3.46 -6.88 0.91
CA SER A 175 -4.03 -7.34 2.17
C SER A 175 -3.41 -6.58 3.33
N LEU A 176 -4.25 -6.08 4.24
CA LEU A 176 -3.87 -5.26 5.37
C LEU A 176 -4.40 -5.86 6.68
N ALA A 177 -3.66 -5.65 7.76
CA ALA A 177 -4.13 -5.89 9.12
C ALA A 177 -3.54 -4.87 10.08
N LEU A 178 -4.26 -4.58 11.17
CA LEU A 178 -3.70 -3.86 12.31
C LEU A 178 -3.40 -4.85 13.44
N ARG A 179 -2.23 -4.72 14.05
CA ARG A 179 -1.84 -5.52 15.21
C ARG A 179 -0.94 -4.71 16.12
N ASN A 180 -1.28 -4.62 17.40
CA ASN A 180 -0.46 -3.93 18.42
C ASN A 180 -0.07 -2.48 18.03
N GLY A 181 -0.96 -1.76 17.34
CA GLY A 181 -0.70 -0.41 16.86
C GLY A 181 0.18 -0.32 15.60
N GLU A 182 0.53 -1.44 14.99
CA GLU A 182 1.25 -1.50 13.71
C GLU A 182 0.31 -1.79 12.55
N LEU A 183 0.61 -1.18 11.40
CA LEU A 183 0.07 -1.56 10.12
C LEU A 183 0.91 -2.67 9.50
N LEU A 184 0.25 -3.79 9.20
CA LEU A 184 0.83 -4.92 8.50
C LEU A 184 0.39 -4.87 7.04
N VAL A 185 1.36 -4.84 6.12
CA VAL A 185 1.14 -5.11 4.70
C VAL A 185 1.47 -6.57 4.45
N LEU A 186 0.53 -7.29 3.84
CA LEU A 186 0.55 -8.74 3.76
C LEU A 186 0.50 -9.21 2.30
N SER A 187 1.18 -10.32 2.00
CA SER A 187 0.92 -11.12 0.81
C SER A 187 0.23 -12.42 1.14
N VAL A 188 -0.64 -12.85 0.24
CA VAL A 188 -1.26 -14.18 0.31
C VAL A 188 -0.17 -15.24 0.16
N SER A 189 -0.26 -16.27 0.99
CA SER A 189 0.60 -17.44 0.94
C SER A 189 -0.26 -18.71 0.90
N GLY A 190 0.14 -19.67 0.08
CA GLY A 190 -0.65 -20.88 -0.17
C GLY A 190 -1.88 -20.65 -1.06
N ASN A 191 -2.69 -21.70 -1.22
CA ASN A 191 -3.75 -21.76 -2.23
C ASN A 191 -5.16 -21.44 -1.68
N SER A 192 -5.32 -21.37 -0.35
CA SER A 192 -6.62 -21.26 0.32
C SER A 192 -7.06 -19.82 0.59
N GLY A 193 -6.24 -18.82 0.25
CA GLY A 193 -6.56 -17.39 0.45
C GLY A 193 -6.68 -16.94 1.91
N ASN A 194 -6.37 -17.81 2.87
CA ASN A 194 -6.53 -17.56 4.32
C ASN A 194 -5.21 -17.51 5.10
N THR A 195 -4.08 -17.71 4.41
CA THR A 195 -2.74 -17.67 5.02
C THR A 195 -1.96 -16.54 4.38
N PHE A 196 -1.26 -15.76 5.19
CA PHE A 196 -0.58 -14.55 4.76
C PHE A 196 0.84 -14.48 5.34
N ASN A 197 1.76 -13.87 4.59
CA ASN A 197 3.07 -13.47 5.10
C ASN A 197 3.10 -11.96 5.29
N VAL A 198 3.74 -11.49 6.37
CA VAL A 198 4.01 -10.07 6.55
C VAL A 198 5.14 -9.64 5.60
N GLU A 199 4.85 -8.71 4.69
CA GLU A 199 5.84 -8.09 3.81
C GLU A 199 6.43 -6.82 4.41
N SER A 200 5.61 -6.06 5.13
CA SER A 200 6.03 -4.82 5.76
C SER A 200 5.27 -4.59 7.06
N ARG A 201 5.96 -3.94 8.00
CA ARG A 201 5.40 -3.42 9.25
C ARG A 201 5.65 -1.93 9.27
N LEU A 202 4.62 -1.16 9.54
CA LEU A 202 4.71 0.30 9.67
C LEU A 202 4.13 0.71 11.02
N THR A 203 4.73 1.73 11.62
CA THR A 203 4.30 2.30 12.90
C THR A 203 3.67 3.66 12.68
N HIS A 204 2.72 4.02 13.54
CA HIS A 204 2.14 5.36 13.54
C HIS A 204 3.06 6.39 14.23
#